data_AF-A0A147KDA0-F1
#
_entry.id   AF-A0A147KDA0-F1
#
_cell.length_a   1.000
_cell.length_b   1.000
_cell.length_c   1.000
_cell.angle_alpha   90.00
_cell.angle_beta   90.00
_cell.angle_gamma   90.00
#
_symmetry.space_group_name_H-M   'P 1'
#
loop_
_entity.id
_entity.type
_entity.pdbx_description
1 polymer ?
#
loop_
_entity_poly.entity_id
_entity_poly.type
_entity_poly.pdbx_seq_one_letter_code
_entity_poly.pdbx_strand_id
1 'polypeptide(L)' 'MTQNWGMKPVGAMTAMEIRAALDRLDEVAPEDTALELALRHELYRVASEDWMFDEDSVLVG' A
#
# COMPACT_ATOMS: atom_id res chain seq x y z
N MET A 1 15.00 -14.44 -3.44
CA MET A 1 15.32 -13.00 -3.40
C MET A 1 14.76 -12.43 -2.12
N THR A 2 15.61 -12.05 -1.17
CA THR A 2 15.17 -11.44 0.08
C THR A 2 14.75 -10.01 -0.22
N GLN A 3 13.45 -9.81 -0.35
CA GLN A 3 12.83 -8.51 -0.53
C GLN A 3 13.12 -7.64 0.71
N ASN A 4 14.08 -6.71 0.58
CA ASN A 4 14.61 -5.86 1.66
C ASN A 4 13.65 -4.70 1.99
N TRP A 5 12.48 -5.04 2.51
CA TRP A 5 11.39 -4.07 2.69
C TRP A 5 11.49 -3.27 3.98
N GLY A 6 12.25 -3.79 4.96
CA GLY A 6 12.49 -3.12 6.25
C GLY A 6 13.23 -1.78 6.16
N MET A 7 13.76 -1.39 5.00
CA MET A 7 14.42 -0.10 4.78
C MET A 7 13.58 0.92 4.00
N LYS A 8 12.47 0.49 3.36
CA LYS A 8 11.64 1.39 2.54
C LYS A 8 10.53 1.99 3.40
N PRO A 9 10.39 3.33 3.47
CA PRO A 9 9.27 3.92 4.20
C PRO A 9 7.95 3.52 3.55
N VAL A 10 6.94 3.23 4.36
CA VAL A 10 5.60 2.80 3.90
C VAL A 10 5.04 3.78 2.85
N GLY A 11 5.21 5.09 3.07
CA GLY A 11 4.80 6.15 2.14
C GLY A 11 5.43 6.13 0.73
N ALA A 12 6.48 5.33 0.51
CA ALA A 12 7.14 5.19 -0.78
C ALA A 12 6.87 3.82 -1.44
N MET A 13 6.12 2.94 -0.78
CA MET A 13 5.81 1.60 -1.29
C MET A 13 4.68 1.67 -2.33
N THR A 14 4.80 0.84 -3.36
CA THR A 14 3.73 0.61 -4.34
C THR A 14 2.63 -0.26 -3.74
N ALA A 15 1.43 -0.24 -4.31
CA ALA A 15 0.32 -1.10 -3.87
C ALA A 15 0.70 -2.60 -3.84
N MET A 16 1.52 -3.06 -4.79
CA MET A 16 2.03 -4.44 -4.81
C MET A 16 2.97 -4.73 -3.64
N GLU A 17 3.89 -3.82 -3.33
CA GLU A 17 4.80 -3.95 -2.20
C GLU A 17 4.03 -3.91 -0.87
N ILE A 18 3.05 -3.01 -0.72
CA ILE A 18 2.24 -2.93 0.50
C ILE A 18 1.44 -4.22 0.71
N ARG A 19 0.87 -4.78 -0.37
CA ARG A 19 0.06 -6.00 -0.29
C ARG A 19 0.86 -7.22 0.15
N ALA A 20 2.08 -7.41 -0.38
CA ALA A 20 2.91 -8.52 0.08
C ALA A 20 3.49 -8.26 1.50
N ALA A 21 3.46 -7.02 1.99
CA ALA A 21 3.95 -6.68 3.32
C ALA A 21 2.89 -7.07 4.35
N LEU A 22 1.61 -6.82 4.01
CA LEU A 22 0.45 -7.33 4.73
C LEU A 22 0.42 -8.87 4.76
N ASP A 23 0.71 -9.53 3.64
CA ASP A 23 0.73 -11.00 3.55
C ASP A 23 1.76 -11.62 4.51
N ARG A 24 2.96 -11.01 4.58
CA ARG A 24 4.01 -11.42 5.51
C ARG A 24 3.81 -10.94 6.94
N LEU A 25 2.99 -9.94 7.18
CA LEU A 25 2.81 -9.39 8.52
C LEU A 25 2.24 -10.44 9.46
N ASP A 26 1.33 -11.28 8.97
CA ASP A 26 0.77 -12.41 9.72
C ASP A 26 1.85 -13.42 10.14
N GLU A 27 2.85 -13.65 9.28
CA GLU A 27 3.94 -14.59 9.55
C GLU A 27 5.03 -14.01 10.48
N VAL A 28 5.28 -12.69 10.40
CA VAL A 28 6.45 -12.04 11.03
C VAL A 28 6.08 -11.29 12.31
N ALA A 29 4.90 -10.67 12.36
CA ALA A 29 4.43 -9.88 13.50
C ALA A 29 2.89 -9.83 13.53
N PRO A 30 2.20 -10.97 13.80
CA PRO A 30 0.74 -11.06 13.79
C PRO A 30 0.06 -10.17 14.83
N GLU A 31 0.80 -9.75 15.86
CA GLU A 31 0.31 -8.92 16.95
C GLU A 31 0.47 -7.41 16.68
N ASP A 32 1.19 -7.04 15.63
CA ASP A 32 1.49 -5.65 15.31
C ASP A 32 0.36 -5.00 14.49
N THR A 33 -0.76 -4.77 15.18
CA THR A 33 -1.94 -4.10 14.60
C THR A 33 -1.63 -2.68 14.13
N ALA A 34 -0.65 -1.99 14.74
CA ALA A 34 -0.28 -0.64 14.35
C ALA A 34 0.37 -0.64 12.96
N LEU A 35 1.29 -1.58 12.70
CA LEU A 35 1.88 -1.76 11.39
C LEU A 35 0.85 -2.22 10.34
N GLU A 36 -0.07 -3.10 10.73
CA GLU A 36 -1.16 -3.55 9.85
C GLU A 36 -2.03 -2.40 9.36
N LEU A 37 -2.46 -1.54 10.29
CA LEU A 37 -3.29 -0.37 9.98
C LEU A 37 -2.54 0.64 9.11
N ALA A 38 -1.26 0.88 9.39
CA ALA A 38 -0.43 1.79 8.58
C ALA A 38 -0.31 1.29 7.12
N LEU A 39 -0.08 0.00 6.92
CA LEU A 39 -0.02 -0.61 5.59
C LEU A 39 -1.37 -0.56 4.87
N ARG A 40 -2.48 -0.85 5.56
CA ARG A 40 -3.82 -0.75 4.95
C ARG A 40 -4.20 0.68 4.57
N HIS A 41 -3.88 1.65 5.42
CA HIS A 41 -4.12 3.06 5.12
C HIS A 41 -3.34 3.49 3.88
N GLU A 42 -2.08 3.11 3.78
CA GLU A 42 -1.25 3.43 2.63
C GLU A 42 -1.73 2.74 1.35
N LEU A 43 -2.16 1.48 1.45
CA LEU A 43 -2.76 0.77 0.31
C LEU A 43 -3.98 1.52 -0.23
N TYR A 44 -4.83 2.04 0.66
CA TYR A 44 -5.98 2.85 0.28
C TYR A 44 -5.58 4.17 -0.38
N ARG A 45 -4.54 4.85 0.15
CA ARG A 45 -3.99 6.09 -0.42
C ARG A 45 -3.52 5.87 -1.85
N VAL A 46 -2.64 4.89 -2.06
CA VAL A 46 -2.05 4.59 -3.37
C VAL A 46 -3.11 4.09 -4.36
N ALA A 47 -4.08 3.28 -3.92
CA ALA A 47 -5.18 2.85 -4.77
C ALA A 47 -6.14 4.00 -5.13
N SER A 48 -6.36 4.95 -4.22
CA SER A 48 -7.17 6.14 -4.50
C SER A 48 -6.46 7.09 -5.45
N GLU A 49 -5.14 7.26 -5.33
CA GLU A 49 -4.33 8.04 -6.28
C GLU A 49 -4.36 7.43 -7.70
N ASP A 50 -4.37 6.11 -7.81
CA ASP A 50 -4.50 5.40 -9.09
C ASP A 50 -5.89 5.62 -9.73
N TRP A 51 -6.95 5.69 -8.91
CA TRP A 51 -8.33 5.91 -9.36
C TRP A 51 -8.69 7.37 -9.65
N MET A 52 -7.97 8.35 -9.08
CA MET A 52 -8.24 9.78 -9.32
C MET A 52 -7.86 10.26 -10.73
N PHE A 53 -7.32 9.40 -11.60
CA PHE A 53 -6.97 9.75 -12.98
C PHE A 53 -8.12 9.64 -14.00
N ASP A 54 -9.32 9.15 -13.62
CA ASP A 54 -10.44 8.96 -14.57
C ASP A 54 -11.54 10.04 -14.53
N GLU A 55 -11.57 10.95 -13.54
CA GLU A 55 -12.69 11.91 -13.40
C GLU A 55 -12.53 13.24 -14.16
N ASP A 56 -11.41 13.48 -14.87
CA ASP A 56 -11.22 14.69 -15.69
C ASP A 56 -11.55 14.49 -17.19
N SER A 57 -11.84 13.26 -17.64
CA SER A 57 -12.07 12.97 -19.07
C SER A 57 -13.53 13.00 -19.53
N VAL A 58 -14.51 13.36 -18.68
CA VAL A 58 -15.95 13.28 -19.03
C VAL A 58 -16.66 14.64 -19.17
N LEU A 59 -15.94 15.75 -19.26
CA LEU A 59 -16.55 17.08 -19.51
C LEU A 59 -15.95 17.82 -20.72
N VAL A 60 -15.74 17.14 -21.84
CA VAL A 60 -15.80 17.81 -23.15
C VAL A 60 -16.29 16.84 -24.24
N GLY A 61 -17.42 17.19 -24.86
CA GLY A 61 -18.04 16.43 -25.95
C GLY A 61 -19.51 16.74 -26.11
#